data_AF-A0A6M0AK17-F1
#
_entry.id   AF-A0A6M0AK17-F1
#
_cell.length_a   1.000
_cell.length_b   1.000
_cell.length_c   1.000
_cell.angle_alpha   90.00
_cell.angle_beta   90.00
_cell.angle_gamma   90.00
#
_symmetry.space_group_name_H-M   'P 1'
#
loop_
_entity.id
_entity.type
_entity.pdbx_description
1 polymer ?
#
loop_
_entity_poly.entity_id
_entity_poly.type
_entity_poly.pdbx_seq_one_letter_code
_entity_poly.pdbx_strand_id
1 'polypeptide(L)'
;MNVNTKSSYPNNPITTFYSQEEQQLRINLAAAYRLIHYYGMTDMIYTHISVRIKEEPPIFLINPYGMMFDEICASNLVPVDANGNKIDQADAEVNPAGFTIHSAIHLGCPNAHAIIHTHTVSGMAVAAMEEGLLPLN
;
A
#
# COMPACT_ATOMS: atom_id res chain seq x y z
N MET A 1 5.44 10.51 41.84
CA MET A 1 4.35 10.68 40.87
C MET A 1 4.40 9.50 39.93
N ASN A 2 3.45 8.57 40.04
CA ASN A 2 3.40 7.35 39.22
C ASN A 2 2.72 7.66 37.88
N VAL A 3 3.45 7.56 36.77
CA VAL A 3 2.86 7.54 35.43
C VAL A 3 2.61 6.08 35.08
N ASN A 4 1.33 5.71 35.03
CA ASN A 4 0.86 4.36 34.77
C ASN A 4 0.67 4.21 33.25
N THR A 5 1.71 3.80 32.52
CA THR A 5 1.62 3.48 31.08
C THR A 5 1.36 1.98 30.89
N LYS A 6 0.10 1.56 30.99
CA LYS A 6 -0.28 0.22 30.52
C LYS A 6 -0.37 0.24 28.99
N SER A 7 0.73 -0.14 28.34
CA SER A 7 0.75 -0.55 26.93
C SER A 7 -0.04 -1.86 26.80
N SER A 8 -1.18 -1.82 26.11
CA SER A 8 -2.16 -2.92 26.03
C SER A 8 -2.11 -3.66 24.70
N TYR A 9 -0.93 -4.10 24.27
CA TYR A 9 -0.81 -5.01 23.13
C TYR A 9 -0.05 -6.27 23.55
N PRO A 10 -0.72 -7.42 23.68
CA PRO A 10 -0.09 -8.66 24.12
C PRO A 10 0.78 -9.26 23.00
N ASN A 11 2.02 -9.57 23.34
CA ASN A 11 2.91 -10.44 22.57
C ASN A 11 2.30 -11.85 22.43
N ASN A 12 1.99 -12.28 21.21
CA ASN A 12 1.65 -13.68 20.89
C ASN A 12 1.99 -13.98 19.41
N PRO A 13 2.35 -15.23 19.03
CA PRO A 13 2.87 -15.56 17.71
C PRO A 13 1.75 -15.48 16.66
N ILE A 14 1.88 -14.49 15.77
CA ILE A 14 1.24 -14.22 14.46
C ILE A 14 -0.03 -15.05 14.14
N THR A 15 -1.10 -14.83 14.89
CA THR A 15 -2.46 -14.90 14.32
C THR A 15 -3.09 -13.53 14.52
N THR A 16 -2.77 -12.59 13.61
CA THR A 16 -3.39 -11.27 13.60
C THR A 16 -4.84 -11.44 13.15
N PHE A 17 -5.79 -11.25 14.07
CA PHE A 17 -7.22 -11.30 13.75
C PHE A 17 -7.65 -9.95 13.16
N TYR A 18 -7.58 -9.84 11.83
CA TYR A 18 -8.15 -8.72 11.09
C TYR A 18 -9.67 -8.77 11.11
N SER A 19 -10.34 -7.62 10.92
CA SER A 19 -11.77 -7.65 10.58
C SER A 19 -11.97 -8.41 9.27
N GLN A 20 -13.16 -8.96 9.04
CA GLN A 20 -13.47 -9.64 7.77
C GLN A 20 -13.27 -8.70 6.56
N GLU A 21 -13.60 -7.43 6.73
CA GLU A 21 -13.41 -6.40 5.72
C GLU A 21 -11.92 -6.15 5.43
N GLU A 22 -11.10 -5.95 6.46
CA GLU A 22 -9.66 -5.77 6.28
C GLU A 22 -9.02 -7.03 5.67
N GLN A 23 -9.43 -8.22 6.10
CA GLN A 23 -8.94 -9.47 5.53
C GLN A 23 -9.23 -9.57 4.03
N GLN A 24 -10.45 -9.19 3.61
CA GLN A 24 -10.81 -9.18 2.19
C GLN A 24 -10.01 -8.13 1.41
N LEU A 25 -9.79 -6.95 1.98
CA LEU A 25 -8.97 -5.90 1.37
C LEU A 25 -7.52 -6.33 1.21
N ARG A 26 -6.94 -7.02 2.21
CA ARG A 26 -5.58 -7.60 2.12
C ARG A 26 -5.48 -8.65 1.01
N ILE A 27 -6.48 -9.52 0.89
CA ILE A 27 -6.52 -10.53 -0.19
C ILE A 27 -6.61 -9.86 -1.55
N ASN A 28 -7.52 -8.90 -1.71
CA ASN A 28 -7.72 -8.18 -2.98
C ASN A 28 -6.49 -7.37 -3.37
N LEU A 29 -5.87 -6.68 -2.41
CA LEU A 29 -4.65 -5.91 -2.65
C LEU A 29 -3.50 -6.83 -3.05
N ALA A 30 -3.29 -7.93 -2.33
CA ALA A 30 -2.27 -8.91 -2.72
C ALA A 30 -2.53 -9.46 -4.14
N ALA A 31 -3.79 -9.78 -4.48
CA ALA A 31 -4.15 -10.18 -5.83
C ALA A 31 -3.83 -9.10 -6.88
N ALA A 32 -4.07 -7.82 -6.57
CA ALA A 32 -3.72 -6.71 -7.46
C ALA A 32 -2.20 -6.65 -7.73
N TYR A 33 -1.35 -6.79 -6.70
CA TYR A 33 0.10 -6.90 -6.87
C TYR A 33 0.49 -8.06 -7.80
N ARG A 34 -0.09 -9.25 -7.58
CA ARG A 34 0.15 -10.44 -8.42
C ARG A 34 -0.31 -10.26 -9.86
N LEU A 35 -1.44 -9.59 -10.08
CA LEU A 35 -1.93 -9.30 -11.43
C LEU A 35 -1.01 -8.31 -12.16
N ILE A 36 -0.56 -7.24 -11.49
CA ILE A 36 0.40 -6.29 -12.07
C ILE A 36 1.71 -6.99 -12.47
N HIS A 37 2.21 -7.91 -11.63
CA HIS A 37 3.34 -8.77 -12.01
C HIS A 37 3.02 -9.67 -13.20
N TYR A 38 1.88 -10.37 -13.17
CA TYR A 38 1.46 -11.27 -14.25
C TYR A 38 1.37 -10.57 -15.61
N TYR A 39 0.91 -9.31 -15.64
CA TYR A 39 0.85 -8.49 -16.86
C TYR A 39 2.18 -7.81 -17.22
N GLY A 40 3.27 -8.08 -16.51
CA GLY A 40 4.60 -7.50 -16.79
C GLY A 40 4.68 -6.00 -16.55
N MET A 41 3.84 -5.47 -15.64
CA MET A 41 3.72 -4.03 -15.37
C MET A 41 4.59 -3.56 -14.18
N THR A 42 5.50 -4.40 -13.71
CA THR A 42 6.38 -4.16 -12.55
C THR A 42 7.70 -3.50 -12.95
N ASP A 43 8.27 -2.73 -12.03
CA ASP A 43 9.64 -2.18 -12.13
C ASP A 43 10.40 -2.49 -10.83
N MET A 44 10.97 -3.69 -10.78
CA MET A 44 11.67 -4.25 -9.61
C MET A 44 10.88 -3.99 -8.31
N ILE A 45 11.51 -3.34 -7.33
CA ILE A 45 10.96 -3.06 -5.99
C ILE A 45 10.41 -1.63 -5.84
N TYR A 46 10.30 -0.85 -6.93
CA TYR A 46 10.10 0.60 -6.88
C TYR A 46 8.66 1.07 -7.14
N THR A 47 7.73 0.16 -7.40
CA THR A 47 6.31 0.47 -7.61
C THR A 47 5.48 0.15 -6.37
N HIS A 48 4.28 0.72 -6.26
CA HIS A 48 3.46 0.61 -5.06
C HIS A 48 1.96 0.75 -5.34
N ILE A 49 1.16 0.04 -4.53
CA ILE A 49 -0.30 0.06 -4.56
C ILE A 49 -0.79 0.26 -3.13
N SER A 50 -1.78 1.11 -2.90
CA SER A 50 -2.37 1.25 -1.57
C SER A 50 -3.88 1.12 -1.59
N VAL A 51 -4.44 0.71 -0.45
CA VAL A 51 -5.88 0.74 -0.20
C VAL A 51 -6.15 1.29 1.20
N ARG A 52 -7.20 2.09 1.35
CA ARG A 52 -7.67 2.57 2.65
C ARG A 52 -8.46 1.47 3.36
N ILE A 53 -8.17 1.21 4.63
CA ILE A 53 -8.88 0.21 5.43
C ILE A 53 -9.67 0.81 6.62
N LYS A 54 -9.44 2.09 6.91
CA LYS A 54 -10.16 2.84 7.95
C LYS A 54 -10.22 4.31 7.56
N GLU A 55 -11.33 4.96 7.84
CA GLU A 55 -11.54 6.38 7.52
C GLU A 55 -10.96 7.32 8.57
N GLU A 56 -11.21 7.09 9.87
CA GLU A 56 -10.82 8.04 10.92
C GLU A 56 -10.31 7.38 12.23
N PRO A 57 -9.04 7.61 12.64
CA PRO A 57 -7.97 8.18 11.81
C PRO A 57 -7.72 7.26 10.59
N PRO A 58 -7.32 7.83 9.44
CA PRO A 58 -7.16 7.07 8.22
C PRO A 58 -5.98 6.09 8.34
N ILE A 59 -6.22 4.85 7.90
CA ILE A 59 -5.22 3.79 7.84
C ILE A 59 -5.23 3.18 6.45
N PHE A 60 -4.04 2.91 5.92
CA PHE A 60 -3.84 2.37 4.59
C PHE A 60 -2.99 1.10 4.64
N LEU A 61 -3.17 0.20 3.67
CA LEU A 61 -2.26 -0.91 3.42
C LEU A 61 -1.38 -0.60 2.22
N ILE A 62 -0.13 -1.05 2.26
CA ILE A 62 0.85 -0.97 1.17
C ILE A 62 1.82 -2.16 1.23
N ASN A 63 2.56 -2.45 0.16
CA ASN A 63 3.60 -3.46 0.16
C ASN A 63 4.76 -3.12 1.12
N PRO A 64 5.37 -4.14 1.73
CA PRO A 64 6.65 -3.99 2.40
C PRO A 64 7.73 -3.60 1.40
N TYR A 65 8.68 -2.78 1.84
CA TYR A 65 9.82 -2.36 1.05
C TYR A 65 10.79 -3.53 0.84
N GLY A 66 11.38 -3.61 -0.36
CA GLY A 66 12.36 -4.63 -0.72
C GLY A 66 11.78 -5.94 -1.26
N MET A 67 10.45 -6.10 -1.29
CA MET A 67 9.80 -7.26 -1.88
C MET A 67 9.37 -7.00 -3.33
N MET A 68 9.51 -8.01 -4.18
CA MET A 68 8.94 -8.03 -5.52
C MET A 68 7.43 -8.28 -5.47
N PHE A 69 6.71 -7.83 -6.51
CA PHE A 69 5.24 -7.93 -6.55
C PHE A 69 4.72 -9.37 -6.55
N ASP A 70 5.50 -10.33 -7.05
CA ASP A 70 5.22 -11.77 -7.03
C ASP A 70 5.53 -12.45 -5.67
N GLU A 71 6.02 -11.70 -4.69
CA GLU A 71 6.24 -12.18 -3.33
C GLU A 71 5.13 -11.68 -2.39
N ILE A 72 4.35 -10.68 -2.80
CA ILE A 72 3.31 -10.07 -1.97
C ILE A 72 2.19 -11.06 -1.65
N CYS A 73 1.78 -11.12 -0.39
CA CYS A 73 0.65 -11.93 0.07
C CYS A 73 -0.17 -11.15 1.10
N ALA A 74 -1.39 -11.59 1.39
CA ALA A 74 -2.29 -10.87 2.29
C ALA A 74 -1.67 -10.60 3.68
N SER A 75 -0.83 -11.51 4.17
CA SER A 75 -0.22 -11.44 5.50
C SER A 75 1.04 -10.59 5.58
N ASN A 76 1.68 -10.23 4.46
CA ASN A 76 2.89 -9.40 4.48
C ASN A 76 2.65 -7.92 4.16
N LEU A 77 1.41 -7.53 3.83
CA LEU A 77 1.00 -6.14 3.65
C LEU A 77 1.10 -5.35 4.96
N VAL A 78 1.59 -4.12 4.86
CA VAL A 78 1.92 -3.28 6.01
C VAL A 78 0.88 -2.18 6.19
N PRO A 79 0.30 -1.99 7.39
CA PRO A 79 -0.57 -0.87 7.71
C PRO A 79 0.25 0.40 8.02
N VAL A 80 -0.14 1.52 7.42
CA VAL A 80 0.47 2.84 7.63
C VAL A 80 -0.58 3.92 7.94
N ASP A 81 -0.17 4.92 8.71
CA ASP A 81 -0.97 6.13 8.96
C ASP A 81 -0.91 7.10 7.77
N ALA A 82 -1.64 8.22 7.87
CA ALA A 82 -1.63 9.28 6.85
C ALA A 82 -0.24 9.89 6.57
N ASN A 83 0.72 9.78 7.49
CA ASN A 83 2.07 10.29 7.32
C ASN A 83 3.03 9.21 6.76
N GLY A 84 2.54 8.00 6.50
CA GLY A 84 3.35 6.86 6.06
C GLY A 84 4.09 6.16 7.20
N ASN A 85 3.79 6.47 8.46
CA ASN A 85 4.36 5.74 9.59
C ASN A 85 3.67 4.39 9.71
N LYS A 86 4.47 3.34 9.84
CA LYS A 86 3.96 2.00 10.14
C LYS A 86 3.23 1.97 11.49
N ILE A 87 2.08 1.31 11.52
CA ILE A 87 1.24 1.21 12.73
C ILE A 87 1.51 -0.08 13.49
N ASP A 88 1.99 -1.13 12.82
CA ASP A 88 2.29 -2.42 13.46
C ASP A 88 3.75 -2.56 13.91
N GLN A 89 4.02 -3.63 14.66
CA GLN A 89 5.35 -3.98 15.16
C GLN A 89 6.08 -4.99 14.28
N ALA A 90 5.59 -5.29 13.06
CA ALA A 90 6.24 -6.26 12.19
C ALA A 90 7.62 -5.75 11.74
N ASP A 91 8.59 -6.62 11.50
CA ASP A 91 9.94 -6.22 11.06
C ASP A 91 10.00 -5.66 9.62
N ALA A 92 8.86 -5.57 8.93
CA ALA A 92 8.78 -5.01 7.59
C ALA A 92 9.02 -3.50 7.58
N GLU A 93 9.91 -3.05 6.69
CA GLU A 93 10.07 -1.62 6.39
C GLU A 93 9.06 -1.18 5.33
N VAL A 94 8.71 0.11 5.33
CA VAL A 94 7.91 0.75 4.28
C VAL A 94 8.78 1.82 3.63
N ASN A 95 8.64 2.02 2.32
CA ASN A 95 9.28 3.13 1.63
C ASN A 95 8.50 4.42 1.86
N PRO A 96 8.96 5.35 2.72
CA PRO A 96 8.18 6.54 3.05
C PRO A 96 8.04 7.49 1.85
N ALA A 97 9.02 7.49 0.95
CA ALA A 97 8.98 8.29 -0.27
C ALA A 97 7.90 7.79 -1.24
N GLY A 98 7.76 6.47 -1.40
CA GLY A 98 6.72 5.87 -2.24
C GLY A 98 5.29 6.13 -1.72
N PHE A 99 5.11 6.19 -0.40
CA PHE A 99 3.80 6.46 0.18
C PHE A 99 3.38 7.94 0.13
N THR A 100 4.32 8.87 -0.03
CA THR A 100 4.03 10.32 -0.02
C THR A 100 2.96 10.70 -1.06
N ILE A 101 3.07 10.19 -2.29
CA ILE A 101 2.10 10.44 -3.36
C ILE A 101 0.74 9.81 -3.04
N HIS A 102 0.73 8.61 -2.48
CA HIS A 102 -0.48 7.88 -2.12
C HIS A 102 -1.26 8.59 -1.01
N SER A 103 -0.56 9.06 0.02
CA SER A 103 -1.17 9.86 1.10
C SER A 103 -1.82 11.13 0.55
N ALA A 104 -1.09 11.90 -0.28
CA ALA A 104 -1.61 13.14 -0.85
C ALA A 104 -2.91 12.92 -1.64
N ILE A 105 -2.98 11.86 -2.46
CA ILE A 105 -4.18 11.54 -3.25
C ILE A 105 -5.30 11.01 -2.36
N HIS A 106 -5.04 10.11 -1.42
CA HIS A 106 -6.08 9.60 -0.52
C HIS A 106 -6.71 10.73 0.31
N LEU A 107 -5.89 11.65 0.85
CA LEU A 107 -6.38 12.78 1.64
C LEU A 107 -7.06 13.85 0.77
N GLY A 108 -6.56 14.09 -0.45
CA GLY A 108 -7.11 15.07 -1.38
C GLY A 108 -8.32 14.60 -2.18
N CYS A 109 -8.50 13.29 -2.34
CA CYS A 109 -9.60 12.66 -3.05
C CYS A 109 -10.22 11.57 -2.16
N PRO A 110 -11.21 11.91 -1.31
CA PRO A 110 -11.81 10.96 -0.37
C PRO A 110 -12.40 9.70 -1.04
N ASN A 111 -12.85 9.81 -2.30
CA ASN A 111 -13.39 8.69 -3.06
C ASN A 111 -12.32 7.76 -3.64
N ALA A 112 -11.03 8.14 -3.61
CA ALA A 112 -9.94 7.28 -4.02
C ALA A 112 -9.65 6.25 -2.92
N HIS A 113 -10.39 5.14 -2.94
CA HIS A 113 -10.23 4.05 -1.96
C HIS A 113 -8.95 3.24 -2.18
N ALA A 114 -8.55 3.04 -3.44
CA ALA A 114 -7.31 2.39 -3.85
C ALA A 114 -6.55 3.24 -4.88
N ILE A 115 -5.23 3.16 -4.84
CA ILE A 115 -4.32 3.88 -5.75
C ILE A 115 -3.27 2.89 -6.26
N ILE A 116 -3.05 2.88 -7.57
CA ILE A 116 -2.02 2.06 -8.23
C ILE A 116 -1.04 3.01 -8.92
N HIS A 117 0.25 2.84 -8.64
CA HIS A 117 1.34 3.53 -9.33
C HIS A 117 2.25 2.51 -10.02
N THR A 118 2.58 2.74 -11.28
CA THR A 118 3.41 1.82 -12.09
C THR A 118 4.41 2.57 -12.94
N HIS A 119 5.49 1.89 -13.30
CA HIS A 119 6.53 2.38 -14.22
C HIS A 119 6.57 1.51 -15.49
N THR A 120 5.42 1.29 -16.12
CA THR A 120 5.41 0.53 -17.38
C THR A 120 6.14 1.31 -18.47
N VAL A 121 6.87 0.61 -19.36
CA VAL A 121 7.61 1.26 -20.45
C VAL A 121 6.68 2.13 -21.31
N SER A 122 5.52 1.60 -21.71
CA SER A 122 4.54 2.35 -22.49
C SER A 122 3.94 3.52 -21.72
N GLY A 123 3.63 3.36 -20.44
CA GLY A 123 3.09 4.43 -19.60
C GLY A 123 4.09 5.57 -19.40
N MET A 124 5.35 5.25 -19.12
CA MET A 124 6.41 6.24 -18.99
C MET A 124 6.69 6.96 -20.32
N ALA A 125 6.66 6.25 -21.44
CA ALA A 125 6.83 6.86 -22.76
C ALA A 125 5.75 7.91 -23.04
N VAL A 126 4.47 7.56 -22.80
CA VAL A 126 3.35 8.51 -22.96
C VAL A 126 3.46 9.68 -21.97
N ALA A 127 3.85 9.43 -20.72
CA ALA A 127 4.04 10.47 -19.71
C ALA A 127 5.18 11.46 -20.06
N ALA A 128 6.12 11.05 -20.90
CA ALA A 128 7.23 11.90 -21.37
C ALA A 128 6.91 12.69 -22.66
N MET A 129 5.77 12.44 -23.30
CA MET A 129 5.33 13.17 -24.50
C MET A 129 4.65 14.50 -24.11
N GLU A 130 4.84 15.55 -24.91
CA GLU A 130 4.18 16.84 -24.71
C GLU A 130 2.65 16.71 -24.79
N GLU A 131 2.18 15.88 -25.72
CA GLU A 131 0.75 15.67 -25.97
C GLU A 131 0.10 14.67 -25.01
N GLY A 132 0.89 13.91 -24.24
CA GLY A 132 0.41 12.88 -23.32
C GLY A 132 -0.42 11.80 -24.01
N LEU A 133 -1.50 11.35 -23.34
CA LEU A 133 -2.38 10.30 -23.86
C LEU A 133 -3.41 10.88 -24.84
N LEU A 134 -3.25 10.57 -26.12
CA LEU A 134 -4.17 10.99 -27.19
C LEU A 134 -5.37 10.03 -27.35
N PRO A 135 -6.57 10.53 -27.72
CA PRO A 135 -7.73 9.70 -28.04
C PRO A 135 -7.61 9.13 -29.46
N LEU A 136 -6.84 8.06 -29.63
CA LEU A 136 -6.52 7.44 -30.94
C LEU A 136 -7.40 6.22 -31.29
N ASN A 137 -8.46 5.99 -30.54
CA ASN A 137 -9.41 4.87 -30.70
C ASN A 137 -10.71 5.28 -31.40
#